data_AF-A0A925L4G7-F1
#
_entry.id   AF-A0A925L4G7-F1
#
_cell.length_a   1.000
_cell.length_b   1.000
_cell.length_c   1.000
_cell.angle_alpha   90.00
_cell.angle_beta   90.00
_cell.angle_gamma   90.00
#
_symmetry.space_group_name_H-M   'P 1'
#
loop_
_entity.id
_entity.type
_entity.pdbx_description
1 polymer ?
#
loop_
_entity_poly.entity_id
_entity_poly.type
_entity_poly.pdbx_seq_one_letter_code
_entity_poly.pdbx_strand_id
1 'polypeptide(L)'
;MWAISRPVASDKGARVADQSWRYFVTYSGVKLPLRLVNELAASDLTHRNTFFRAQFDAQDRLVACDKMVYGDVQMSHRYEYGATGLVARAEITMGDEVTVMEFDEAGQVIR
;
A
#
# COMPACT_ATOMS: atom_id res chain seq x y z
N MET A 1 -38.95 26.39 15.05
CA MET A 1 -37.96 25.90 16.02
C MET A 1 -37.43 24.58 15.47
N TRP A 2 -36.23 24.62 14.91
CA TRP A 2 -35.66 23.60 14.03
C TRP A 2 -35.01 22.47 14.86
N ALA A 3 -35.38 21.21 14.62
CA ALA A 3 -34.72 20.03 15.17
C ALA A 3 -33.91 19.35 14.07
N ILE A 4 -32.58 19.31 14.21
CA ILE A 4 -31.71 18.49 13.36
C ILE A 4 -30.90 17.51 14.20
N SER A 5 -31.15 16.25 13.87
CA SER A 5 -30.21 15.15 13.67
C SER A 5 -29.03 14.98 14.62
N ARG A 6 -29.08 13.84 15.30
CA ARG A 6 -28.00 13.13 15.99
C ARG A 6 -26.79 12.99 15.06
N PRO A 7 -25.55 13.26 15.51
CA PRO A 7 -24.39 12.77 14.78
C PRO A 7 -24.28 11.26 15.01
N VAL A 8 -24.36 10.49 13.92
CA VAL A 8 -23.93 9.10 13.89
C VAL A 8 -22.42 9.08 14.13
N ALA A 9 -21.98 8.41 15.19
CA ALA A 9 -20.57 8.19 15.44
C ALA A 9 -20.00 7.39 14.26
N SER A 10 -19.24 8.06 13.38
CA SER A 10 -18.49 7.40 12.32
C SER A 10 -17.25 6.79 12.97
N ASP A 11 -17.35 5.51 13.27
CA ASP A 11 -16.27 4.68 13.79
C ASP A 11 -15.26 4.37 12.67
N LYS A 12 -14.55 5.41 12.18
CA LYS A 12 -13.38 5.29 11.30
C LYS A 12 -12.09 5.59 12.08
N GLY A 13 -12.00 5.02 13.28
CA GLY A 13 -10.81 5.02 14.13
C GLY A 13 -10.07 3.69 14.07
N ALA A 14 -9.88 3.10 12.88
CA ALA A 14 -8.96 1.98 12.74
C ALA A 14 -7.53 2.52 12.86
N ARG A 15 -7.02 2.46 14.09
CA ARG A 15 -5.63 2.65 14.53
C ARG A 15 -4.63 2.57 13.37
N VAL A 16 -4.15 3.72 12.90
CA VAL A 16 -2.86 3.75 12.21
C VAL A 16 -1.85 3.48 13.31
N ALA A 17 -1.53 2.20 13.52
CA ALA A 17 -0.24 1.83 14.07
C ALA A 17 0.79 2.68 13.32
N ASP A 18 1.69 3.31 14.05
CA ASP A 18 2.81 4.10 13.56
C ASP A 18 3.71 3.25 12.67
N GLN A 19 3.20 2.91 11.48
CA GLN A 19 3.85 2.11 10.47
C GLN A 19 4.72 3.09 9.71
N SER A 20 5.93 3.28 10.23
CA SER A 20 6.97 4.10 9.65
C SER A 20 7.13 3.73 8.17
N TRP A 21 6.92 4.72 7.30
CA TRP A 21 7.15 4.54 5.89
C TRP A 21 8.65 4.36 5.63
N ARG A 22 9.00 3.30 4.89
CA ARG A 22 10.33 3.09 4.31
C ARG A 22 10.33 3.58 2.87
N TYR A 23 11.44 4.14 2.41
CA TYR A 23 11.54 4.77 1.09
C TYR A 23 12.48 4.00 0.18
N PHE A 24 12.19 3.94 -1.11
CA PHE A 24 12.96 3.15 -2.07
C PHE A 24 13.04 3.87 -3.42
N VAL A 25 14.11 3.61 -4.18
CA VAL A 25 14.26 4.17 -5.53
C VAL A 25 13.31 3.49 -6.52
N THR A 26 13.19 2.17 -6.44
CA THR A 26 12.45 1.38 -7.44
C THR A 26 12.03 0.02 -6.89
N TYR A 27 11.36 -0.78 -7.72
CA TYR A 27 11.08 -2.20 -7.48
C TYR A 27 11.75 -3.08 -8.53
N SER A 28 11.78 -4.39 -8.26
CA SER A 28 12.33 -5.42 -9.14
C SER A 28 11.32 -6.55 -9.34
N GLY A 29 11.35 -7.14 -10.54
CA GLY A 29 10.45 -8.23 -10.93
C GLY A 29 9.06 -7.74 -11.34
N VAL A 30 8.23 -8.71 -11.74
CA VAL A 30 6.84 -8.52 -12.18
C VAL A 30 5.83 -9.30 -11.33
N LYS A 31 6.33 -10.03 -10.33
CA LYS A 31 5.50 -10.83 -9.42
C LYS A 31 5.06 -9.98 -8.23
N LEU A 32 3.89 -10.33 -7.69
CA LEU A 32 3.36 -9.74 -6.47
C LEU A 32 3.74 -10.63 -5.26
N PRO A 33 3.98 -10.03 -4.08
CA PRO A 33 4.04 -8.59 -3.82
C PRO A 33 5.30 -7.97 -4.47
N LEU A 34 5.26 -6.67 -4.79
CA LEU A 34 6.42 -6.00 -5.39
C LEU A 34 7.64 -6.08 -4.47
N ARG A 35 8.81 -6.35 -5.05
CA ARG A 35 10.08 -6.32 -4.31
C ARG A 35 10.75 -4.96 -4.48
N LEU A 36 10.68 -4.12 -3.45
CA LEU A 36 11.31 -2.81 -3.41
C LEU A 36 12.83 -2.93 -3.19
N VAL A 37 13.60 -2.09 -3.87
CA VAL A 37 15.07 -2.14 -3.86
C VAL A 37 15.67 -0.73 -3.82
N ASN A 38 16.91 -0.66 -3.35
CA ASN A 38 17.63 0.60 -3.10
C ASN A 38 16.88 1.48 -2.10
N GLU A 39 16.90 1.08 -0.83
CA GLU A 39 16.30 1.84 0.25
C GLU A 39 16.96 3.22 0.37
N LEU A 40 16.14 4.22 0.71
CA LEU A 40 16.51 5.64 0.79
C LEU A 40 16.34 6.13 2.21
N ALA A 41 17.27 6.98 2.66
CA ALA A 41 17.07 7.77 3.85
C ALA A 41 16.07 8.91 3.56
N ALA A 42 15.37 9.39 4.59
CA ALA A 42 14.46 10.52 4.44
C ALA A 42 15.18 11.79 3.90
N SER A 43 16.46 11.96 4.20
CA SER A 43 17.30 13.03 3.67
C SER A 43 17.51 12.96 2.16
N ASP A 44 17.40 11.77 1.55
CA ASP A 44 17.60 11.59 0.11
C ASP A 44 16.34 11.97 -0.71
N LEU A 45 15.23 12.27 -0.05
CA LEU A 45 13.96 12.62 -0.69
C LEU A 45 13.92 14.07 -1.20
N THR A 46 14.67 14.98 -0.57
CA THR A 46 14.64 16.43 -0.87
C THR A 46 15.04 16.80 -2.30
N HIS A 47 15.76 15.90 -3.00
CA HIS A 47 16.24 16.11 -4.36
C HIS A 47 15.60 15.14 -5.37
N ARG A 48 14.53 14.44 -4.98
CA ARG A 48 13.90 13.41 -5.81
C ARG A 48 12.47 13.78 -6.14
N ASN A 49 12.20 13.81 -7.43
CA ASN A 49 10.85 13.95 -7.94
C ASN A 49 10.07 12.64 -7.84
N THR A 50 10.76 11.49 -7.93
CA THR A 50 10.11 10.17 -7.94
C THR A 50 10.78 9.22 -6.98
N PHE A 51 9.98 8.54 -6.16
CA PHE A 51 10.41 7.48 -5.23
C PHE A 51 9.22 6.59 -4.86
N PHE A 52 9.50 5.45 -4.23
CA PHE A 52 8.49 4.59 -3.63
C PHE A 52 8.50 4.76 -2.12
N ARG A 53 7.33 4.74 -1.49
CA ARG A 53 7.17 4.58 -0.04
C ARG A 53 6.44 3.29 0.24
N ALA A 54 6.79 2.59 1.31
CA ALA A 54 6.15 1.34 1.68
C ALA A 54 5.99 1.14 3.18
N GLN A 55 4.98 0.34 3.53
CA GLN A 55 4.72 -0.16 4.86
C GLN A 55 4.85 -1.67 4.88
N PHE A 56 5.38 -2.19 5.98
CA PHE A 56 5.61 -3.61 6.21
C PHE A 56 4.90 -4.02 7.49
N ASP A 57 4.38 -5.26 7.52
CA ASP A 57 3.79 -5.83 8.72
C ASP A 57 4.87 -6.29 9.72
N ALA A 58 4.43 -6.85 10.86
CA ALA A 58 5.32 -7.37 11.90
C ALA A 58 6.19 -8.57 11.43
N GLN A 59 5.89 -9.17 10.27
CA GLN A 59 6.66 -10.24 9.65
C GLN A 59 7.57 -9.72 8.52
N ASP A 60 7.75 -8.39 8.42
CA ASP A 60 8.50 -7.70 7.37
C ASP A 60 7.97 -8.00 5.95
N ARG A 61 6.66 -8.22 5.81
CA ARG A 61 6.00 -8.40 4.51
C ARG A 61 5.39 -7.09 4.04
N LEU A 62 5.53 -6.80 2.74
CA LEU A 62 5.00 -5.58 2.14
C LEU A 62 3.46 -5.57 2.17
N VAL A 63 2.85 -4.64 2.90
CA VAL A 63 1.37 -4.50 2.97
C VAL A 63 0.85 -3.32 2.15
N ALA A 64 1.69 -2.31 1.94
CA ALA A 64 1.33 -1.15 1.13
C ALA A 64 2.57 -0.57 0.45
N CYS A 65 2.45 -0.17 -0.82
CA CYS A 65 3.43 0.73 -1.43
C CYS A 65 2.77 1.77 -2.32
N ASP A 66 3.32 2.99 -2.30
CA ASP A 66 2.92 4.06 -3.20
C ASP A 66 4.13 4.51 -4.02
N LYS A 67 3.92 4.76 -5.30
CA LYS A 67 4.87 5.49 -6.15
C LYS A 67 4.54 6.98 -6.06
N MET A 68 5.44 7.72 -5.46
CA MET A 68 5.37 9.18 -5.33
C MET A 68 6.00 9.82 -6.57
N VAL A 69 5.32 10.79 -7.18
CA VAL A 69 5.81 11.58 -8.31
C VAL A 69 5.44 13.04 -8.05
N TYR A 70 6.44 13.91 -7.89
CA TYR A 70 6.28 15.32 -7.51
C TYR A 70 5.40 15.56 -6.26
N GLY A 71 5.41 14.61 -5.32
CA GLY A 71 4.60 14.68 -4.09
C GLY A 71 3.24 14.01 -4.18
N ASP A 72 2.77 13.68 -5.39
CA ASP A 72 1.50 13.00 -5.62
C ASP A 72 1.67 11.49 -5.74
N VAL A 73 0.63 10.74 -5.38
CA VAL A 73 0.60 9.28 -5.57
C VAL A 73 0.22 8.98 -7.01
N GLN A 74 1.18 8.48 -7.81
CA GLN A 74 0.91 8.04 -9.18
C GLN A 74 0.30 6.63 -9.22
N MET A 75 0.73 5.78 -8.30
CA MET A 75 0.35 4.37 -8.25
C MET A 75 0.35 3.91 -6.79
N SER A 76 -0.62 3.08 -6.40
CA SER A 76 -0.75 2.52 -5.07
C SER A 76 -0.99 1.02 -5.16
N HIS A 77 -0.31 0.24 -4.33
CA HIS A 77 -0.59 -1.18 -4.12
C HIS A 77 -0.95 -1.41 -2.66
N ARG A 78 -1.96 -2.23 -2.42
CA ARG A 78 -2.34 -2.74 -1.10
C ARG A 78 -2.41 -4.25 -1.17
N TYR A 79 -1.79 -4.91 -0.19
CA TYR A 79 -1.68 -6.36 -0.13
C TYR A 79 -2.32 -6.89 1.15
N GLU A 80 -3.10 -7.94 0.99
CA GLU A 80 -3.59 -8.76 2.09
C GLU A 80 -3.01 -10.16 1.95
N TYR A 81 -2.62 -10.75 3.08
CA TYR A 81 -2.01 -12.07 3.12
C TYR A 81 -2.98 -13.08 3.73
N GLY A 82 -3.05 -14.27 3.12
CA GLY A 82 -3.83 -15.39 3.63
C GLY A 82 -3.13 -16.14 4.76
N ALA A 83 -3.79 -17.18 5.27
CA ALA A 83 -3.27 -18.02 6.36
C ALA A 83 -1.96 -18.74 6.02
N THR A 84 -1.71 -19.01 4.72
CA THR A 84 -0.46 -19.61 4.23
C THR A 84 0.71 -18.64 4.17
N GLY A 85 0.47 -17.35 4.43
CA GLY A 85 1.48 -16.30 4.35
C GLY A 85 1.74 -15.80 2.93
N LEU A 86 1.06 -16.34 1.91
CA LEU A 86 1.05 -15.81 0.55
C LEU A 86 0.05 -14.65 0.42
N VAL A 87 0.23 -13.81 -0.61
CA VAL A 87 -0.73 -12.76 -0.96
C VAL A 87 -2.04 -13.44 -1.34
N ALA A 88 -3.13 -13.07 -0.67
CA ALA A 88 -4.48 -13.52 -0.97
C ALA A 88 -5.23 -12.48 -1.81
N ARG A 89 -4.90 -11.19 -1.64
CA ARG A 89 -5.51 -10.09 -2.39
C ARG A 89 -4.50 -9.00 -2.67
N ALA A 90 -4.49 -8.49 -3.89
CA ALA A 90 -3.73 -7.31 -4.29
C ALA A 90 -4.68 -6.29 -4.93
N GLU A 91 -4.74 -5.10 -4.36
CA GLU A 91 -5.45 -3.96 -4.95
C GLU A 91 -4.42 -2.97 -5.48
N ILE A 92 -4.51 -2.65 -6.76
CA ILE A 92 -3.59 -1.79 -7.49
C ILE A 92 -4.40 -0.62 -8.04
N THR A 93 -4.03 0.58 -7.65
CA THR A 93 -4.60 1.82 -8.18
C THR A 93 -3.57 2.51 -9.06
N MET A 94 -3.95 2.87 -10.28
CA MET A 94 -3.12 3.62 -11.21
C MET A 94 -3.98 4.71 -11.88
N GLY A 95 -3.79 5.96 -11.45
CA GLY A 95 -4.73 7.03 -11.78
C GLY A 95 -6.13 6.73 -11.24
N ASP A 96 -7.13 6.76 -12.11
CA ASP A 96 -8.53 6.44 -11.77
C ASP A 96 -8.87 4.95 -11.92
N GLU A 97 -7.93 4.13 -12.39
CA GLU A 97 -8.14 2.70 -12.58
C GLU A 97 -7.79 1.93 -11.30
N VAL A 98 -8.68 1.03 -10.90
CA VAL A 98 -8.46 0.09 -9.80
C VAL A 98 -8.54 -1.33 -10.32
N THR A 99 -7.44 -2.05 -10.21
CA THR A 99 -7.35 -3.49 -10.47
C THR A 99 -7.31 -4.22 -9.14
N VAL A 100 -8.21 -5.19 -8.95
CA VAL A 100 -8.21 -6.06 -7.77
C VAL A 100 -7.95 -7.48 -8.26
N MET A 101 -6.91 -8.09 -7.71
CA MET A 101 -6.55 -9.49 -7.96
C MET A 101 -6.75 -10.30 -6.69
N GLU A 102 -7.33 -11.48 -6.82
CA GLU A 102 -7.44 -12.44 -5.72
C GLU A 102 -6.63 -13.69 -6.06
N PHE A 103 -6.06 -14.31 -5.03
CA PHE A 103 -5.18 -15.45 -5.15
C PHE A 103 -5.64 -16.58 -4.24
N ASP A 104 -5.49 -17.81 -4.71
CA ASP A 104 -5.73 -19.01 -3.89
C ASP A 104 -4.57 -19.30 -2.91
N GLU A 105 -4.72 -20.35 -2.11
CA GLU A 105 -3.69 -20.80 -1.16
C GLU A 105 -2.37 -21.24 -1.81
N ALA A 106 -2.37 -21.50 -3.13
CA ALA A 106 -1.19 -21.83 -3.92
C ALA A 106 -0.57 -20.58 -4.61
N GLY A 107 -1.15 -19.40 -4.42
CA GLY A 107 -0.71 -18.15 -5.04
C GLY A 107 -1.06 -18.03 -6.52
N GLN A 108 -2.03 -18.80 -7.01
CA GLN A 108 -2.58 -18.67 -8.36
C GLN A 108 -3.69 -17.62 -8.38
N VAL A 109 -3.73 -16.80 -9.44
CA VAL A 109 -4.78 -15.79 -9.63
C VAL A 109 -6.10 -16.50 -9.88
N ILE A 110 -7.10 -16.17 -9.08
CA ILE A 110 -8.48 -16.66 -9.24
C ILE A 110 -9.41 -15.60 -9.83
N ARG A 111 -9.04 -14.32 -9.71
CA ARG A 111 -9.83 -13.17 -10.16
C ARG A 111 -8.92 -12.02 -10.58
#